data_AF-A0A4V6QR65-F1
#
_entry.id   AF-A0A4V6QR65-F1
#
_cell.length_a   1.000
_cell.length_b   1.000
_cell.length_c   1.000
_cell.angle_alpha   90.00
_cell.angle_beta   90.00
_cell.angle_gamma   90.00
#
_symmetry.space_group_name_H-M   'P 1'
#
loop_
_entity.id
_entity.type
_entity.pdbx_description
1 polymer ?
#
loop_
_entity_poly.entity_id
_entity_poly.type
_entity_poly.pdbx_seq_one_letter_code
_entity_poly.pdbx_strand_id
1 'polypeptide(L)'
;MGSGSLVVMGDPDSDWVNASIYRVQVQTANTVTIQFDHLGRHGAILAKKFWDQGKSCPVAIVNGQDPSLFLAGFEALPAGYSEYDFAGAVKGEAIPLARAPLTQLLVPA
;
A
#
# COMPACT_ATOMS: atom_id res chain seq x y z
N MET A 1 3.90 -11.18 12.31
CA MET A 1 4.15 -10.30 11.16
C MET A 1 3.59 -8.93 11.51
N GLY A 2 4.29 -7.83 11.22
CA GLY A 2 3.79 -6.50 11.62
C GLY A 2 4.76 -5.32 11.48
N SER A 3 6.05 -5.57 11.25
CA SER A 3 7.09 -4.51 11.22
C SER A 3 7.59 -4.13 9.82
N GLY A 4 7.06 -4.75 8.76
CA GLY A 4 7.55 -4.56 7.40
C GLY A 4 6.56 -5.02 6.32
N SER A 5 5.27 -4.94 6.65
CA SER A 5 4.20 -5.28 5.72
C SER A 5 3.99 -4.13 4.75
N LEU A 6 3.97 -4.44 3.46
CA LEU A 6 3.58 -3.50 2.43
C LEU A 6 2.05 -3.42 2.42
N VAL A 7 1.49 -2.25 2.70
CA VAL A 7 0.04 -2.02 2.58
C VAL A 7 -0.21 -1.24 1.31
N VAL A 8 -1.07 -1.80 0.49
CA VAL A 8 -1.46 -1.26 -0.81
C VAL A 8 -2.84 -0.64 -0.69
N MET A 9 -2.97 0.60 -1.13
CA MET A 9 -4.22 1.36 -1.21
C MET A 9 -4.31 2.01 -2.59
N GLY A 10 -5.51 2.10 -3.15
CA GLY A 10 -5.75 2.76 -4.44
C GLY A 10 -6.50 4.08 -4.26
N ASP A 11 -6.26 5.04 -5.15
CA ASP A 11 -7.06 6.25 -5.25
C ASP A 11 -8.43 5.93 -5.87
N PRO A 12 -9.56 6.35 -5.25
CA PRO A 12 -10.87 6.17 -5.88
C PRO A 12 -11.06 7.02 -7.14
N ASP A 13 -10.27 8.07 -7.32
CA ASP A 13 -10.45 9.06 -8.39
C ASP A 13 -9.42 8.91 -9.53
N SER A 14 -8.40 8.07 -9.37
CA SER A 14 -7.31 7.91 -10.33
C SER A 14 -6.68 6.50 -10.29
N ASP A 15 -5.78 6.22 -11.23
CA ASP A 15 -5.01 4.95 -11.24
C ASP A 15 -3.85 4.95 -10.23
N TRP A 16 -3.75 5.95 -9.35
CA TRP A 16 -2.68 6.04 -8.38
C TRP A 16 -2.81 4.94 -7.31
N VAL A 17 -1.72 4.22 -7.11
CA VAL A 17 -1.56 3.23 -6.05
C VAL A 17 -0.52 3.75 -5.07
N ASN A 18 -0.84 3.67 -3.78
CA ASN A 18 0.12 3.81 -2.71
C ASN A 18 0.50 2.42 -2.20
N ALA A 19 1.79 2.10 -2.25
CA ALA A 19 2.34 0.89 -1.66
C ALA A 19 3.41 1.25 -0.63
N SER A 20 3.02 1.38 0.64
CA SER A 20 3.91 1.85 1.72
C SER A 20 4.01 0.87 2.87
N ILE A 21 5.10 0.99 3.64
CA ILE A 21 5.31 0.19 4.84
C ILE A 21 4.52 0.81 6.00
N TYR A 22 3.60 0.03 6.55
CA TYR A 22 2.85 0.39 7.75
C TYR A 22 2.93 -0.70 8.80
N ARG A 23 2.70 -0.32 10.06
CA ARG A 23 2.56 -1.29 11.13
C ARG A 23 1.19 -1.95 11.07
N VAL A 24 1.18 -3.27 11.18
CA VAL A 24 -0.04 -4.08 11.20
C VAL A 24 -0.05 -4.88 12.51
N GLN A 25 -1.11 -4.71 13.29
CA GLN A 25 -1.33 -5.46 14.52
C GLN A 25 -2.52 -6.40 14.34
N VAL A 26 -2.29 -7.70 14.58
CA VAL A 26 -3.35 -8.70 14.60
C VAL A 26 -4.20 -8.50 15.86
N GLN A 27 -5.51 -8.41 15.70
CA GLN A 27 -6.48 -8.34 16.80
C GLN A 27 -7.18 -9.68 17.00
N THR A 28 -7.58 -10.31 15.89
CA THR A 28 -8.24 -11.63 15.87
C THR A 28 -7.80 -12.40 14.62
N ALA A 29 -8.34 -13.61 14.42
CA ALA A 29 -8.07 -14.40 13.22
C ALA A 29 -8.45 -13.71 11.89
N ASN A 30 -9.38 -12.75 11.91
CA ASN A 30 -9.90 -12.08 10.73
C ASN A 30 -9.90 -10.54 10.84
N THR A 31 -9.28 -9.99 11.88
CA THR A 31 -9.26 -8.55 12.15
C THR A 31 -7.85 -8.09 12.47
N VAL A 32 -7.43 -7.02 11.81
CA VAL A 32 -6.14 -6.35 12.04
C VAL A 32 -6.36 -4.85 12.15
N THR A 33 -5.45 -4.17 12.83
CA THR A 33 -5.33 -2.71 12.83
C THR A 33 -4.12 -2.32 12.00
N ILE A 34 -4.25 -1.31 11.16
CA ILE A 34 -3.15 -0.74 10.36
C ILE A 34 -2.92 0.69 10.85
N GLN A 35 -1.68 1.01 11.22
CA GLN A 35 -1.31 2.36 11.62
C GLN A 35 -0.89 3.17 10.39
N PHE A 36 -1.77 4.04 9.90
CA PHE A 36 -1.48 4.97 8.80
C PHE A 36 -2.00 6.39 9.06
N ASP A 37 -2.46 6.67 10.28
CA ASP A 37 -3.21 7.85 10.73
C ASP A 37 -2.39 9.14 10.86
N HIS A 38 -1.10 9.11 10.51
CA HIS A 38 -0.27 10.31 10.45
C HIS A 38 -0.74 11.22 9.30
N LEU A 39 -1.29 12.38 9.66
CA LEU A 39 -1.76 13.39 8.71
C LEU A 39 -0.67 13.75 7.69
N GLY A 40 -1.04 13.75 6.41
CA GLY A 40 -0.13 14.03 5.29
C GLY A 40 0.51 12.79 4.65
N ARG A 41 0.41 11.60 5.26
CA ARG A 41 0.82 10.36 4.59
C ARG A 41 -0.21 9.93 3.55
N HIS A 42 0.26 9.35 2.45
CA HIS A 42 -0.59 8.90 1.33
C HIS A 42 -1.74 7.99 1.78
N GLY A 43 -1.49 6.98 2.62
CA GLY A 43 -2.56 6.12 3.16
C GLY A 43 -3.65 6.88 3.91
N ALA A 44 -3.32 7.90 4.72
CA ALA A 44 -4.31 8.74 5.39
C ALA A 44 -5.14 9.58 4.40
N ILE A 45 -4.47 10.14 3.39
CA ILE A 45 -5.11 10.95 2.34
C ILE A 45 -6.10 10.09 1.54
N LEU A 46 -5.66 8.91 1.12
CA LEU A 46 -6.49 7.96 0.36
C LEU A 46 -7.68 7.45 1.18
N ALA A 47 -7.44 7.00 2.41
CA ALA A 47 -8.51 6.54 3.29
C ALA A 47 -9.56 7.62 3.54
N LYS A 48 -9.13 8.87 3.73
CA LYS A 48 -10.05 10.01 3.90
C LYS A 48 -10.97 10.20 2.69
N LYS A 49 -10.47 10.07 1.45
CA LYS A 49 -11.31 10.18 0.25
C LYS A 49 -12.47 9.17 0.25
N PHE A 50 -12.24 7.94 0.68
CA PHE A 50 -13.29 6.93 0.81
C PHE A 50 -14.27 7.25 1.94
N TRP A 51 -13.75 7.63 3.11
CA TRP A 51 -14.57 7.93 4.28
C TRP A 51 -15.45 9.16 4.09
N ASP A 52 -14.97 10.19 3.39
CA ASP A 52 -15.77 11.37 3.05
C ASP A 52 -16.95 11.02 2.11
N GLN A 53 -16.89 9.88 1.42
CA GLN A 53 -17.99 9.31 0.63
C GLN A 53 -18.82 8.26 1.39
N GLY A 54 -18.54 8.03 2.68
CA GLY A 54 -19.19 6.99 3.47
C GLY A 54 -18.83 5.55 3.05
N LYS A 55 -17.72 5.36 2.34
CA LYS A 55 -17.26 4.05 1.83
C LYS A 55 -16.07 3.54 2.64
N SER A 56 -15.92 2.21 2.69
CA SER A 56 -14.70 1.58 3.20
C SER A 56 -13.55 1.72 2.19
N CYS A 57 -12.35 2.04 2.67
CA CYS A 57 -11.12 2.06 1.86
C CYS A 57 -10.63 0.62 1.60
N PRO A 58 -10.54 0.16 0.34
CA PRO A 58 -9.94 -1.14 0.02
C PRO A 58 -8.45 -1.14 0.34
N VAL A 59 -7.99 -2.19 1.03
CA VAL A 59 -6.57 -2.39 1.37
C VAL A 59 -6.14 -3.80 1.02
N ALA A 60 -4.87 -3.95 0.62
CA ALA A 60 -4.22 -5.26 0.55
C ALA A 60 -2.92 -5.23 1.37
N ILE A 61 -2.69 -6.26 2.18
CA ILE A 61 -1.47 -6.39 3.00
C ILE A 61 -0.61 -7.50 2.39
N VAL A 62 0.56 -7.11 1.91
CA VAL A 62 1.53 -8.02 1.30
C VAL A 62 2.67 -8.24 2.30
N ASN A 63 3.04 -9.50 2.49
CA ASN A 63 4.12 -9.92 3.37
C ASN A 63 5.07 -10.83 2.58
N GLY A 64 6.38 -10.70 2.82
CA GLY A 64 7.37 -11.48 2.07
C GLY A 64 7.62 -10.94 0.66
N GLN A 65 7.33 -9.66 0.44
CA GLN A 65 7.61 -8.97 -0.81
C GLN A 65 9.12 -8.88 -1.09
N ASP A 66 9.47 -8.59 -2.34
CA ASP A 66 10.84 -8.29 -2.76
C ASP A 66 11.47 -7.20 -1.86
N PRO A 67 12.72 -7.36 -1.38
CA PRO A 67 13.36 -6.38 -0.50
C PRO A 67 13.41 -4.95 -1.07
N SER A 68 13.44 -4.78 -2.40
CA SER A 68 13.38 -3.47 -3.05
C SER A 68 12.08 -2.71 -2.72
N LEU A 69 10.97 -3.43 -2.52
CA LEU A 69 9.68 -2.84 -2.13
C LEU A 69 9.66 -2.40 -0.66
N PHE A 70 10.46 -3.05 0.19
CA PHE A 70 10.63 -2.57 1.55
C PHE A 70 11.36 -1.22 1.58
N LEU A 71 12.37 -1.05 0.73
CA LEU A 71 13.04 0.24 0.56
C LEU A 71 12.09 1.29 -0.03
N ALA A 72 11.41 0.96 -1.13
CA ALA A 72 10.50 1.87 -1.81
C ALA A 72 9.34 2.32 -0.92
N GLY A 73 8.72 1.39 -0.17
CA GLY A 73 7.59 1.70 0.68
C GLY A 73 7.94 2.48 1.95
N PHE A 74 9.23 2.64 2.27
CA PHE A 74 9.71 3.52 3.33
C PHE A 74 9.94 4.95 2.83
N GLU A 75 10.27 5.12 1.55
CA GLU A 75 10.55 6.42 0.95
C GLU A 75 9.29 7.30 0.88
N ALA A 76 9.46 8.58 1.17
CA ALA A 76 8.40 9.57 1.05
C ALA A 76 8.37 10.13 -0.39
N LEU A 77 7.93 9.30 -1.34
CA LEU A 77 7.79 9.73 -2.73
C LEU A 77 6.74 10.84 -2.85
N PRO A 78 6.88 11.78 -3.80
CA PRO A 78 5.82 12.74 -4.10
C PRO A 78 4.54 12.02 -4.57
N ALA A 79 3.38 12.64 -4.32
CA ALA A 79 2.11 12.11 -4.82
C ALA A 79 2.12 11.91 -6.34
N GLY A 80 1.53 10.81 -6.81
CA GLY A 80 1.51 10.43 -8.22
C GLY A 80 2.72 9.64 -8.70
N TYR A 81 3.77 9.49 -7.88
CA TYR A 81 4.85 8.55 -8.16
C TYR A 81 4.53 7.17 -7.57
N SER A 82 4.92 6.13 -8.30
CA SER A 82 4.68 4.73 -7.96
C SER A 82 5.84 4.15 -7.17
N GLU A 83 5.57 3.60 -5.98
CA GLU A 83 6.59 2.86 -5.23
C GLU A 83 7.03 1.59 -5.98
N TYR A 84 6.21 1.04 -6.88
CA TYR A 84 6.60 -0.09 -7.73
C TYR A 84 7.64 0.31 -8.78
N ASP A 85 7.51 1.50 -9.37
CA ASP A 85 8.47 1.99 -10.36
C ASP A 85 9.81 2.30 -9.70
N PHE A 86 9.78 2.89 -8.49
CA PHE A 86 10.98 3.12 -7.70
C PHE A 86 11.66 1.80 -7.31
N ALA A 87 10.90 0.83 -6.80
CA ALA A 87 11.43 -0.49 -6.49
C ALA A 87 12.04 -1.17 -7.72
N GLY A 88 11.38 -1.05 -8.87
CA GLY A 88 11.89 -1.60 -10.13
C GLY A 88 13.17 -0.90 -10.60
N ALA A 89 13.27 0.42 -10.43
CA ALA A 89 14.50 1.16 -10.73
C ALA A 89 15.67 0.74 -9.83
N VAL A 90 15.42 0.51 -8.54
CA VAL A 90 16.42 -0.01 -7.59
C VAL A 90 16.84 -1.44 -7.97
N LYS A 91 15.89 -2.28 -8.33
CA LYS A 91 16.11 -3.69 -8.69
C LYS A 91 16.78 -3.85 -10.06
N GLY A 92 16.60 -2.89 -10.96
CA GLY A 92 17.02 -2.95 -12.36
C GLY A 92 16.04 -3.69 -13.28
N GLU A 93 14.87 -4.08 -12.77
CA GLU A 93 13.80 -4.72 -13.54
C GLU A 93 12.42 -4.34 -12.97
N ALA A 94 11.38 -4.37 -13.80
CA ALA A 94 10.03 -4.05 -13.36
C ALA A 94 9.52 -5.05 -12.30
N ILE A 95 8.78 -4.56 -11.30
CA ILE A 95 8.12 -5.41 -10.32
C ILE A 95 6.93 -6.12 -10.99
N PRO A 96 6.87 -7.46 -11.00
CA PRO A 96 5.71 -8.18 -11.50
C PRO A 96 4.49 -7.91 -10.62
N LEU A 97 3.35 -7.56 -11.23
CA LEU A 97 2.12 -7.23 -10.53
C LEU A 97 0.97 -8.13 -10.96
N ALA A 98 0.07 -8.43 -10.02
CA ALA A 98 -1.18 -9.16 -10.24
C ALA A 98 -2.35 -8.41 -9.57
N ARG A 99 -3.58 -8.65 -10.05
CA ARG A 99 -4.78 -8.09 -9.41
C ARG A 99 -5.19 -8.94 -8.20
N ALA A 100 -5.32 -8.29 -7.06
CA ALA A 100 -5.86 -8.93 -5.86
C ALA A 100 -7.32 -9.36 -6.08
N PRO A 101 -7.73 -10.57 -5.68
CA PRO A 101 -9.02 -11.14 -6.07
C PRO A 101 -10.22 -10.36 -5.51
N LEU A 102 -10.10 -9.83 -4.29
CA LEU A 102 -11.20 -9.12 -3.62
C LEU A 102 -11.24 -7.62 -3.98
N THR A 103 -10.09 -6.95 -3.96
CA THR A 103 -10.01 -5.48 -4.08
C THR A 103 -9.64 -5.00 -5.47
N GLN A 104 -9.18 -5.89 -6.37
CA GLN A 104 -8.65 -5.58 -7.69
C GLN A 104 -7.42 -4.65 -7.71
N LEU A 105 -6.88 -4.32 -6.54
CA LEU A 105 -5.62 -3.60 -6.38
C LEU A 105 -4.47 -4.37 -7.04
N LEU A 106 -3.58 -3.65 -7.70
CA LEU A 106 -2.34 -4.23 -8.21
C LEU A 106 -1.41 -4.49 -7.02
N VAL A 107 -1.00 -5.74 -6.84
CA VAL A 107 -0.08 -6.19 -5.78
C VAL A 107 1.09 -6.95 -6.40
N PRO A 108 2.27 -7.01 -5.76
CA PRO A 108 3.38 -7.85 -6.20
C PRO A 108 2.96 -9.32 -6.37
N ALA A 109 3.37 -9.93 -7.48
CA ALA A 109 3.03 -11.31 -7.86
C ALA A 109 3.98 -12.36 -7.28
#